data_AF-A0AAV4PAQ1-F1
#
_entry.id   AF-A0AAV4PAQ1-F1
#
_cell.length_a   1.000
_cell.length_b   1.000
_cell.length_c   1.000
_cell.angle_alpha   90.00
_cell.angle_beta   90.00
_cell.angle_gamma   90.00
#
_symmetry.space_group_name_H-M   'P 1'
#
loop_
_entity.id
_entity.type
_entity.pdbx_description
1 polymer ?
#
loop_
_entity_poly.entity_id
_entity_poly.type
_entity_poly.pdbx_seq_one_letter_code
_entity_poly.pdbx_strand_id
1 'polypeptide(L)'
;MGCLLIVLTLKSAHYTDLLSTHGMSTHCTHLKSTHYTSLLSTHGMSTHCTHLKSTHYTDLLSTHGMSTHCTHLKSTHYTDLLSTHGMSTHCTHLKSTHCTLLEAYSLYSLEVYSLY
;
A
#
# COMPACT_ATOMS: atom_id res chain seq x y z
N MET A 1 -18.85 1.68 1.83
CA MET A 1 -18.68 1.20 0.44
C MET A 1 -17.26 1.53 0.03
N GLY A 2 -16.44 0.54 -0.32
CA GLY A 2 -15.08 0.79 -0.82
C GLY A 2 -15.09 1.26 -2.27
N CYS A 3 -14.03 1.94 -2.72
CA CYS A 3 -13.86 2.34 -4.11
C CYS A 3 -12.84 1.44 -4.80
N LEU A 4 -13.20 0.93 -5.97
CA LEU A 4 -12.39 0.05 -6.81
C LEU A 4 -12.09 0.74 -8.13
N LEU A 5 -10.81 1.00 -8.42
CA LEU A 5 -10.34 1.53 -9.69
C LEU A 5 -9.72 0.41 -10.53
N ILE A 6 -10.29 0.14 -11.71
CA ILE A 6 -9.76 -0.84 -12.66
C ILE A 6 -9.36 -0.12 -13.95
N VAL A 7 -8.10 -0.24 -14.35
CA VAL A 7 -7.59 0.37 -15.59
C VAL A 7 -6.40 -0.39 -16.15
N LEU A 8 -6.28 -0.51 -17.47
CA LEU A 8 -5.16 -1.20 -18.12
C LEU A 8 -3.81 -0.55 -17.79
N THR A 9 -3.72 0.77 -17.93
CA THR A 9 -2.50 1.53 -17.63
C THR A 9 -2.86 2.79 -16.87
N LEU A 10 -2.26 2.97 -15.70
CA LEU A 10 -2.38 4.17 -14.90
C LEU A 10 -1.00 4.81 -14.74
N LYS A 11 -0.91 6.11 -14.98
CA LYS A 11 0.37 6.81 -14.76
C LYS A 11 0.65 6.94 -13.27
N SER A 12 -0.33 7.45 -12.52
CA SER A 12 -0.24 7.59 -11.08
C SER A 12 -1.63 7.51 -10.45
N ALA A 13 -1.72 7.03 -9.21
CA ALA A 13 -2.88 7.21 -8.36
C ALA A 13 -2.47 8.00 -7.11
N HIS A 14 -3.20 9.05 -6.79
CA HIS A 14 -2.98 9.87 -5.61
C HIS A 14 -4.26 9.94 -4.82
N TYR A 15 -4.18 9.58 -3.54
CA TYR A 15 -5.30 9.65 -2.62
C TYR A 15 -4.82 10.35 -1.35
N THR A 16 -5.56 11.37 -0.97
CA THR A 16 -5.24 12.20 0.19
C THR A 16 -6.54 12.52 0.89
N ASP A 17 -6.71 11.99 2.08
CA ASP A 17 -7.92 12.17 2.87
C ASP A 17 -7.56 12.46 4.33
N LEU A 18 -8.31 13.35 4.98
CA LEU A 18 -8.15 13.56 6.41
C LEU A 18 -8.65 12.34 7.19
N LEU A 19 -9.78 11.79 6.77
CA LEU A 19 -10.42 10.64 7.37
C LEU A 19 -10.87 9.67 6.28
N SER A 20 -10.12 8.58 6.12
CA SER A 20 -10.52 7.49 5.22
C SER A 20 -11.34 6.47 6.00
N THR A 21 -12.64 6.45 5.71
CA THR A 21 -13.59 5.48 6.28
C THR A 21 -13.95 4.36 5.32
N HIS A 22 -13.27 4.31 4.17
CA HIS A 22 -13.56 3.34 3.11
C HIS A 22 -12.25 2.79 2.55
N GLY A 23 -12.24 1.48 2.30
CA GLY A 23 -11.09 0.85 1.65
C GLY A 23 -10.99 1.27 0.18
N MET A 24 -9.77 1.46 -0.29
CA MET A 24 -9.47 1.69 -1.70
C MET A 24 -8.72 0.52 -2.28
N SER A 25 -9.12 0.13 -3.49
CA SER A 25 -8.38 -0.86 -4.26
C SER A 25 -8.09 -0.35 -5.67
N THR A 26 -6.83 -0.48 -6.11
CA THR A 26 -6.41 -0.15 -7.48
C THR A 26 -5.93 -1.42 -8.18
N HIS A 27 -6.55 -1.74 -9.30
CA HIS A 27 -6.20 -2.86 -10.16
C HIS A 27 -5.74 -2.39 -11.54
N CYS A 28 -4.55 -2.81 -11.95
CA CYS A 28 -4.01 -2.42 -13.25
C CYS A 28 -2.99 -3.38 -13.86
N THR A 29 -2.67 -3.25 -15.15
CA THR A 29 -1.54 -3.98 -15.73
C THR A 29 -0.22 -3.22 -15.50
N HIS A 30 -0.24 -1.91 -15.76
CA HIS A 30 0.92 -1.04 -15.58
C HIS A 30 0.59 0.18 -14.72
N LEU A 31 1.35 0.37 -13.64
CA LEU A 31 1.28 1.55 -12.77
C LEU A 31 2.68 2.07 -12.50
N LYS A 32 2.90 3.37 -12.71
CA LYS A 32 4.19 3.95 -12.32
C LYS A 32 4.24 4.18 -10.82
N SER A 33 3.23 4.84 -10.26
CA SER A 33 3.26 5.23 -8.84
C SER A 33 1.89 5.21 -8.19
N THR A 34 1.82 4.77 -6.94
CA THR A 34 0.71 5.10 -6.04
C THR A 34 1.22 5.88 -4.85
N HIS A 35 0.45 6.90 -4.46
CA HIS A 35 0.66 7.68 -3.25
C HIS A 35 -0.65 7.74 -2.48
N TYR A 36 -0.61 7.23 -1.26
CA TYR A 36 -1.71 7.27 -0.32
C TYR A 36 -1.26 8.03 0.92
N THR A 37 -2.08 8.96 1.36
CA THR A 37 -1.81 9.74 2.56
C THR A 37 -3.10 9.95 3.33
N SER A 38 -3.12 9.56 4.60
CA SER A 38 -4.23 9.90 5.48
C SER A 38 -3.79 10.25 6.90
N LEU A 39 -4.62 11.03 7.60
CA LEU A 39 -4.41 11.25 9.03
C LEU A 39 -4.99 10.06 9.81
N LEU A 40 -6.21 9.66 9.48
CA LEU A 40 -6.86 8.50 10.08
C LEU A 40 -7.41 7.60 8.96
N SER A 41 -6.90 6.38 8.87
CA SER A 41 -7.46 5.33 8.03
C SER A 41 -8.09 4.26 8.90
N THR A 42 -9.37 4.00 8.67
CA THR A 42 -10.08 2.91 9.35
C THR A 42 -10.27 1.68 8.48
N HIS A 43 -9.79 1.72 7.24
CA HIS A 43 -9.92 0.63 6.26
C HIS A 43 -8.63 0.42 5.47
N GLY A 44 -8.45 -0.82 5.00
CA GLY A 44 -7.24 -1.22 4.30
C GLY A 44 -7.16 -0.68 2.88
N MET A 45 -5.93 -0.58 2.40
CA MET A 45 -5.59 -0.09 1.07
C MET A 45 -4.88 -1.20 0.30
N SER A 46 -5.31 -1.46 -0.95
CA SER A 46 -4.69 -2.47 -1.78
C SER A 46 -4.33 -1.99 -3.18
N THR A 47 -3.14 -2.35 -3.63
CA THR A 47 -2.71 -2.15 -5.02
C THR A 47 -2.37 -3.50 -5.64
N HIS A 48 -3.02 -3.84 -6.74
CA HIS A 48 -2.80 -5.06 -7.52
C HIS A 48 -2.39 -4.70 -8.95
N CYS A 49 -1.11 -4.90 -9.31
CA CYS A 49 -0.68 -4.65 -10.68
C CYS A 49 0.41 -5.59 -11.20
N THR A 50 0.49 -5.87 -12.50
CA THR A 50 1.58 -6.71 -13.04
C THR A 50 2.94 -6.01 -12.91
N HIS A 51 3.01 -4.74 -13.32
CA HIS A 51 4.22 -3.92 -13.20
C HIS A 51 3.94 -2.64 -12.41
N LEU A 52 4.66 -2.49 -11.30
CA LEU A 52 4.58 -1.34 -10.42
C LEU A 52 5.98 -0.77 -10.20
N LYS A 53 6.20 0.51 -10.48
CA LYS A 53 7.52 1.09 -10.14
C LYS A 53 7.60 1.41 -8.67
N SER A 54 6.66 2.18 -8.14
CA SER A 54 6.72 2.63 -6.76
C SER A 54 5.37 2.68 -6.07
N THR A 55 5.35 2.39 -4.78
CA THR A 55 4.23 2.67 -3.88
C THR A 55 4.72 3.47 -2.69
N HIS A 56 3.91 4.44 -2.26
CA HIS A 56 4.13 5.18 -1.03
C HIS A 56 2.83 5.25 -0.26
N TYR A 57 2.86 4.76 0.96
CA TYR A 57 1.74 4.92 1.86
C TYR A 57 2.16 5.61 3.14
N THR A 58 1.30 6.49 3.63
CA THR A 58 1.58 7.29 4.83
C THR A 58 0.30 7.49 5.61
N ASP A 59 0.19 6.83 6.76
CA ASP A 59 -0.92 7.04 7.68
C ASP A 59 -0.39 7.49 9.05
N LEU A 60 -1.01 8.51 9.65
CA LEU A 60 -0.68 8.84 11.04
C LEU A 60 -1.29 7.79 11.98
N LEU A 61 -2.54 7.44 11.76
CA LEU A 61 -3.22 6.38 12.50
C LEU A 61 -3.93 5.45 11.53
N SER A 62 -3.60 4.17 11.55
CA SER A 62 -4.27 3.16 10.74
C SER A 62 -4.79 2.01 11.57
N THR A 63 -6.08 1.69 11.42
CA THR A 63 -6.68 0.51 12.06
C THR A 63 -6.78 -0.69 11.12
N HIS A 64 -6.24 -0.62 9.90
CA HIS A 64 -6.26 -1.72 8.94
C HIS A 64 -5.01 -1.73 8.05
N GLY A 65 -4.67 -2.92 7.54
CA GLY A 65 -3.41 -3.12 6.83
C GLY A 65 -3.37 -2.52 5.42
N MET A 66 -2.15 -2.32 4.94
CA MET A 66 -1.86 -1.91 3.57
C MET A 66 -1.19 -3.04 2.81
N SER A 67 -1.60 -3.25 1.57
CA SER A 67 -1.13 -4.38 0.76
C SER A 67 -0.76 -3.97 -0.65
N THR A 68 0.36 -4.50 -1.12
CA THR A 68 0.81 -4.36 -2.50
C THR A 68 1.09 -5.73 -3.09
N HIS A 69 0.43 -6.05 -4.20
CA HIS A 69 0.61 -7.30 -4.94
C HIS A 69 1.00 -7.00 -6.38
N CYS A 70 2.16 -7.49 -6.80
CA CYS A 70 2.61 -7.30 -8.17
C CYS A 70 3.68 -8.28 -8.64
N THR A 71 3.79 -8.53 -9.95
CA THR A 71 4.88 -9.38 -10.46
C THR A 71 6.24 -8.68 -10.33
N HIS A 72 6.30 -7.40 -10.71
CA HIS A 72 7.51 -6.59 -10.60
C HIS A 72 7.25 -5.31 -9.81
N LEU A 73 8.03 -5.11 -8.73
CA LEU A 73 8.06 -3.90 -7.91
C LEU A 73 9.48 -3.34 -7.84
N LYS A 74 9.67 -2.06 -8.17
CA LYS A 74 10.98 -1.45 -7.89
C LYS A 74 11.09 -1.03 -6.43
N SER A 75 10.11 -0.32 -5.90
CA SER A 75 10.18 0.16 -4.52
C SER A 75 8.82 0.23 -3.85
N THR A 76 8.78 -0.04 -2.56
CA THR A 76 7.65 0.35 -1.70
C THR A 76 8.15 1.11 -0.48
N HIS A 77 7.39 2.12 -0.08
CA HIS A 77 7.64 2.91 1.10
C HIS A 77 6.38 2.95 1.94
N TYR A 78 6.54 2.63 3.21
CA TYR A 78 5.48 2.59 4.19
C TYR A 78 5.86 3.46 5.39
N THR A 79 4.95 4.30 5.84
CA THR A 79 5.17 5.17 6.99
C THR A 79 3.91 5.26 7.82
N ASP A 80 3.91 4.57 8.95
CA ASP A 80 2.82 4.60 9.91
C ASP A 80 3.33 5.08 11.27
N LEU A 81 2.64 6.03 11.90
CA LEU A 81 2.98 6.40 13.27
C LEU A 81 2.39 5.39 14.27
N LEU A 82 1.11 5.07 14.09
CA LEU A 82 0.35 4.14 14.92
C LEU A 82 -0.46 3.20 14.02
N SER A 83 -0.18 1.89 14.10
CA SER A 83 -0.95 0.89 13.37
C SER A 83 -1.35 -0.29 14.23
N THR A 84 -2.57 -0.80 14.02
CA THR A 84 -3.09 -2.03 14.66
C THR A 84 -3.06 -3.25 13.74
N HIS A 85 -2.62 -3.10 12.49
CA HIS A 85 -2.53 -4.19 11.51
C HIS A 85 -1.26 -4.09 10.65
N GLY A 86 -0.79 -5.24 10.16
CA GLY A 86 0.44 -5.35 9.38
C GLY A 86 0.38 -4.75 7.97
N MET A 87 1.55 -4.68 7.35
CA MET A 87 1.74 -4.21 5.97
C MET A 87 2.29 -5.35 5.15
N SER A 88 1.79 -5.58 3.95
CA SER A 88 2.25 -6.71 3.13
C SER A 88 2.67 -6.27 1.74
N THR A 89 3.77 -6.86 1.27
CA THR A 89 4.22 -6.68 -0.11
C THR A 89 4.55 -8.04 -0.69
N HIS A 90 3.72 -8.48 -1.62
CA HIS A 90 3.92 -9.74 -2.31
C HIS A 90 4.31 -9.47 -3.75
N CYS A 91 5.50 -9.92 -4.14
CA CYS A 91 5.94 -9.81 -5.52
C CYS A 91 6.86 -10.92 -5.97
N THR A 92 7.01 -11.10 -7.28
CA THR A 92 8.02 -12.02 -7.80
C THR A 92 9.38 -11.34 -7.70
N HIS A 93 9.49 -10.12 -8.23
CA HIS A 93 10.73 -9.35 -8.22
C HIS A 93 10.58 -8.01 -7.49
N LEU A 94 11.30 -7.88 -6.37
CA LEU A 94 11.42 -6.66 -5.58
C LEU A 94 12.84 -6.11 -5.64
N LYS A 95 13.02 -4.79 -5.81
CA LYS A 95 14.35 -4.19 -5.60
C LYS A 95 14.55 -3.62 -4.20
N SER A 96 13.55 -2.94 -3.65
CA SER A 96 13.70 -2.26 -2.36
C SER A 96 12.37 -2.12 -1.64
N THR A 97 12.43 -2.17 -0.31
CA THR A 97 11.32 -1.85 0.60
C THR A 97 11.87 -1.02 1.74
N HIS A 98 11.16 0.04 2.08
CA HIS A 98 11.42 0.82 3.27
C HIS A 98 10.15 0.91 4.10
N CYS A 99 10.31 0.77 5.40
CA CYS A 99 9.20 0.81 6.32
C CYS A 99 9.61 1.55 7.59
N THR A 100 8.78 2.52 7.98
CA THR A 100 8.94 3.26 9.22
C THR A 100 7.66 3.11 10.04
N LEU A 101 7.80 2.55 11.24
CA LEU A 101 6.72 2.35 12.18
C LEU A 101 7.17 2.83 13.57
N LEU A 102 6.41 3.71 14.22
CA LEU A 102 6.77 4.23 15.53
C LEU A 102 6.15 3.44 16.69
N GLU A 103 4.87 3.07 16.61
CA GLU A 103 4.20 2.20 17.59
C GLU A 103 3.21 1.21 16.93
N ALA A 104 3.27 -0.05 17.35
CA ALA A 104 2.39 -1.12 16.89
C ALA A 104 1.61 -1.73 18.05
N TYR A 105 0.28 -1.65 18.01
CA TYR A 105 -0.58 -2.33 18.98
C TYR A 105 -1.06 -3.66 18.37
N SER A 106 -0.24 -4.70 18.55
CA SER A 106 -0.49 -6.11 18.19
C SER A 106 -0.52 -6.46 16.68
N LEU A 107 0.16 -7.54 16.29
CA LEU A 107 0.20 -8.17 14.95
C LEU A 107 0.85 -7.40 13.79
N TYR A 108 1.94 -6.67 14.03
CA TYR A 108 2.73 -6.12 12.92
C TYR A 108 3.65 -7.18 12.31
N SER A 109 3.30 -7.66 11.11
CA SER A 109 4.16 -8.49 10.26
C SER A 109 4.36 -7.72 8.95
N LEU A 110 5.58 -7.22 8.69
CA LEU A 110 5.95 -6.77 7.36
C LEU A 110 6.35 -8.00 6.56
N GLU A 111 5.42 -8.52 5.77
CA GLU A 111 5.67 -9.73 4.98
C GLU A 111 6.07 -9.33 3.56
N VAL A 112 7.38 -9.45 3.30
CA VAL A 112 7.95 -9.28 1.98
C VAL A 112 8.23 -10.65 1.38
N TYR A 113 7.38 -11.09 0.47
CA TYR A 113 7.59 -12.30 -0.31
C TYR A 113 8.17 -11.91 -1.68
N SER A 114 9.41 -12.32 -1.95
CA SER A 114 10.06 -12.23 -3.27
C SER A 114 10.54 -13.62 -3.71
N LEU A 115 10.01 -14.12 -4.83
CA LEU A 115 10.47 -15.36 -5.48
C LEU A 115 11.55 -14.97 -6.50
N TYR A 116 12.83 -15.07 -6.12
CA TYR A 116 13.99 -14.73 -6.96
C TYR A 116 14.09 -15.58 -8.22
#